data_AF-Q9RPZ1-F1
#
_entry.id   AF-Q9RPZ1-F1
#
_cell.length_a   1.000
_cell.length_b   1.000
_cell.length_c   1.000
_cell.angle_alpha   90.00
_cell.angle_beta   90.00
_cell.angle_gamma   90.00
#
_symmetry.space_group_name_H-M   'P 1'
#
loop_
_entity.id
_entity.type
_entity.pdbx_description
1 polymer ?
#
loop_
_entity_poly.entity_id
_entity_poly.type
_entity_poly.pdbx_seq_one_letter_code
_entity_poly.pdbx_strand_id
1 'polypeptide(L)'
;EERGFRQVTGFKLGPWNYRFGRRQKKAFVESVRRALYFSKMACYAQGFAQMRAGSEEYNWDLQYGEIAKIFRAGCIIRARFLQKITDGYNQDKNVKNLLLDPYFKDIAHNYQGDLCTVVAEAVKAGIPVPTFTAAISYYDSYRSEVLCANVIQAQRDYFGAHTYERVDKPGVFHTEWPQVED
;
A
#
# COMPACT_ATOMS: atom_id res chain seq x y z
N GLU A 1 24.18 18.84 17.48
CA GLU A 1 23.86 19.33 16.13
C GLU A 1 22.52 18.78 15.67
N GLU A 2 21.43 19.50 15.95
CA GLU A 2 20.08 19.14 15.48
C GLU A 2 19.89 19.68 14.06
N ARG A 3 20.16 18.86 13.04
CA ARG A 3 19.77 19.16 11.66
C ARG A 3 18.29 18.81 11.48
N GLY A 4 17.40 19.65 12.01
CA GLY A 4 15.98 19.58 11.71
C GLY A 4 15.73 19.89 10.23
N PHE A 5 14.92 19.05 9.58
CA PHE A 5 14.39 19.29 8.23
C PHE A 5 13.72 20.68 8.20
N ARG A 6 14.36 21.66 7.57
CA ARG A 6 13.78 22.98 7.34
C ARG A 6 12.79 22.90 6.16
N GLN A 7 11.61 23.49 6.32
CA GLN A 7 10.67 23.74 5.22
C GLN A 7 11.38 24.49 4.09
N VAL A 8 11.32 23.93 2.88
CA VAL A 8 11.99 24.46 1.67
C VAL A 8 11.14 25.52 0.96
N THR A 9 9.89 25.72 1.37
CA THR A 9 8.98 26.69 0.74
C THR A 9 8.70 27.86 1.67
N GLY A 10 8.76 29.10 1.16
CA GLY A 10 8.45 30.34 1.90
C GLY A 10 6.99 30.48 2.33
N PHE A 11 6.24 29.38 2.41
CA PHE A 11 4.85 29.32 2.79
C PHE A 11 4.77 29.09 4.31
N LYS A 12 4.53 30.15 5.07
CA LYS A 12 4.27 30.04 6.53
C LYS A 12 2.89 29.43 6.73
N LEU A 13 2.82 28.09 6.80
CA LEU A 13 1.64 27.40 7.33
C LEU A 13 1.45 27.83 8.79
N GLY A 14 0.22 28.18 9.16
CA GLY A 14 -0.14 28.57 10.53
C GLY A 14 0.25 27.51 11.57
N PRO A 15 0.35 27.86 12.86
CA PRO A 15 0.88 26.96 13.86
C PRO A 15 -0.03 25.74 14.04
N TRP A 16 0.49 24.57 13.65
CA TRP A 16 -0.07 23.28 14.04
C TRP A 16 0.21 23.08 15.54
N ASN A 17 -0.68 23.59 16.40
CA ASN A 17 -0.58 23.46 17.86
C ASN A 17 -1.01 22.06 18.31
N TYR A 18 -0.31 21.03 17.84
CA TYR A 18 -0.56 19.64 18.21
C TYR A 18 0.48 19.15 19.22
N ARG A 19 0.05 18.77 20.43
CA ARG A 19 0.94 18.33 21.53
C ARG A 19 0.44 17.06 22.20
N PHE A 20 1.29 16.04 22.28
CA PHE A 20 1.03 14.81 23.05
C PHE A 20 1.52 14.91 24.51
N GLY A 21 0.77 14.32 25.44
CA GLY A 21 1.23 14.06 26.81
C GLY A 21 2.30 12.95 26.88
N ARG A 22 3.14 12.93 27.95
CA ARG A 22 4.27 11.98 28.06
C ARG A 22 3.90 10.49 27.98
N ARG A 23 2.76 10.06 28.56
CA ARG A 23 2.29 8.66 28.46
C ARG A 23 1.83 8.30 27.05
N GLN A 24 1.22 9.26 26.34
CA GLN A 24 0.82 9.10 24.94
C GLN A 24 2.06 8.95 24.04
N LYS A 25 3.20 9.56 24.40
CA LYS A 25 4.44 9.44 23.62
C LYS A 25 4.94 7.99 23.47
N LYS A 26 4.95 7.18 24.54
CA LYS A 26 5.46 5.79 24.45
C LYS A 26 4.57 4.91 23.57
N ALA A 27 3.25 5.01 23.76
CA ALA A 27 2.29 4.28 22.94
C ALA A 27 2.40 4.70 21.46
N PHE A 28 2.51 6.00 21.20
CA PHE A 28 2.63 6.51 19.83
C PHE A 28 3.93 6.08 19.14
N VAL A 29 5.05 6.00 19.87
CA VAL A 29 6.31 5.46 19.32
C VAL A 29 6.14 4.00 18.88
N GLU A 30 5.40 3.19 19.65
CA GLU A 30 5.09 1.81 19.24
C GLU A 30 4.18 1.77 18.02
N SER A 31 3.16 2.65 17.94
CA SER A 31 2.33 2.76 16.73
C SER A 31 3.16 3.15 15.51
N VAL A 32 4.12 4.07 15.64
CA VAL A 32 5.04 4.43 14.55
C VAL A 32 5.94 3.25 14.16
N ARG A 33 6.44 2.47 15.11
CA ARG A 33 7.23 1.25 14.83
C ARG A 33 6.42 0.24 14.02
N ARG A 34 5.16 0.02 14.40
CA ARG A 34 4.23 -0.90 13.73
C ARG A 34 3.81 -0.41 12.36
N ALA A 35 3.50 0.89 12.22
CA ALA A 35 3.23 1.55 10.96
C ALA A 35 4.39 1.39 9.97
N LEU A 36 5.62 1.67 10.41
CA LEU A 36 6.82 1.49 9.59
C LEU A 36 6.98 0.04 9.11
N TYR A 37 6.76 -0.93 10.01
CA TYR A 37 6.90 -2.34 9.67
C TYR A 37 5.82 -2.79 8.66
N PHE A 38 4.57 -2.39 8.87
CA PHE A 38 3.48 -2.63 7.93
C PHE A 38 3.76 -2.01 6.56
N SER A 39 4.15 -0.73 6.51
CA SER A 39 4.42 -0.04 5.25
C SER A 39 5.62 -0.64 4.50
N LYS A 40 6.63 -1.13 5.22
CA LYS A 40 7.71 -1.91 4.62
C LYS A 40 7.15 -3.17 3.95
N MET A 41 6.31 -3.94 4.64
CA MET A 41 5.68 -5.13 4.08
C MET A 41 4.85 -4.82 2.83
N ALA A 42 4.03 -3.78 2.84
CA ALA A 42 3.26 -3.35 1.67
C ALA A 42 4.17 -3.02 0.48
N CYS A 43 5.28 -2.32 0.71
CA CYS A 43 6.26 -2.00 -0.33
C CYS A 43 6.91 -3.27 -0.93
N TYR A 44 7.32 -4.23 -0.10
CA TYR A 44 7.86 -5.50 -0.62
C TYR A 44 6.79 -6.33 -1.34
N ALA A 45 5.55 -6.36 -0.86
CA ALA A 45 4.45 -7.04 -1.55
C ALA A 45 4.24 -6.50 -2.96
N GLN A 46 4.26 -5.17 -3.14
CA GLN A 46 4.18 -4.52 -4.44
C GLN A 46 5.39 -4.85 -5.32
N GLY A 47 6.62 -4.76 -4.79
CA GLY A 47 7.84 -5.04 -5.55
C GLY A 47 7.92 -6.50 -6.03
N PHE A 48 7.51 -7.45 -5.20
CA PHE A 48 7.46 -8.86 -5.59
C PHE A 48 6.33 -9.17 -6.58
N ALA A 49 5.17 -8.51 -6.45
CA ALA A 49 4.11 -8.60 -7.46
C ALA A 49 4.57 -8.03 -8.82
N GLN A 50 5.35 -6.94 -8.80
CA GLN A 50 5.95 -6.37 -10.02
C GLN A 50 6.97 -7.32 -10.66
N MET A 51 7.84 -7.95 -9.86
CA MET A 51 8.76 -8.98 -10.39
C MET A 51 8.00 -10.16 -11.00
N ARG A 52 6.85 -10.55 -10.43
CA ARG A 52 5.99 -11.58 -11.00
C ARG A 52 5.43 -11.17 -12.35
N ALA A 53 4.82 -9.99 -12.44
CA ALA A 53 4.31 -9.47 -13.71
C ALA A 53 5.41 -9.40 -14.79
N GLY A 54 6.62 -8.96 -14.42
CA GLY A 54 7.77 -8.97 -15.33
C GLY A 54 8.22 -10.39 -15.72
N SER A 55 8.20 -11.35 -14.78
CA SER A 55 8.54 -12.74 -15.08
C SER A 55 7.57 -13.37 -16.08
N GLU A 56 6.27 -13.04 -15.98
CA GLU A 56 5.21 -13.51 -16.88
C GLU A 56 5.37 -12.86 -18.27
N GLU A 57 5.56 -11.54 -18.33
CA GLU A 57 5.76 -10.80 -19.59
C GLU A 57 7.00 -11.30 -20.37
N TYR A 58 8.12 -11.51 -19.67
CA TYR A 58 9.40 -11.84 -20.31
C TYR A 58 9.75 -13.33 -20.28
N ASN A 59 8.86 -14.20 -19.79
CA ASN A 59 9.04 -15.65 -19.70
C ASN A 59 10.34 -16.07 -18.96
N TRP A 60 10.67 -15.41 -17.85
CA TRP A 60 11.92 -15.64 -17.12
C TRP A 60 11.88 -16.74 -16.07
N ASP A 61 10.68 -17.24 -15.71
CA ASP A 61 10.48 -18.22 -14.63
C ASP A 61 11.25 -17.87 -13.33
N LEU A 62 11.07 -16.64 -12.86
CA LEU A 62 11.82 -16.11 -11.72
C LEU A 62 11.54 -16.90 -10.43
N GLN A 63 12.62 -17.28 -9.75
CA GLN A 63 12.56 -17.98 -8.47
C GLN A 63 12.55 -16.98 -7.30
N TYR A 64 11.38 -16.45 -6.94
CA TYR A 64 11.23 -15.36 -5.97
C TYR A 64 11.83 -15.68 -4.59
N GLY A 65 11.74 -16.92 -4.12
CA GLY A 65 12.36 -17.36 -2.86
C GLY A 65 13.88 -17.22 -2.87
N GLU A 66 14.53 -17.57 -3.98
CA GLU A 66 15.99 -17.43 -4.15
C GLU A 66 16.40 -15.96 -4.33
N ILE A 67 15.61 -15.15 -5.03
CA ILE A 67 15.82 -13.69 -5.10
C ILE A 67 15.81 -13.08 -3.69
N ALA A 68 14.77 -13.38 -2.89
CA ALA A 68 14.67 -12.92 -1.51
C ALA A 68 15.88 -13.39 -0.66
N LYS A 69 16.34 -14.62 -0.89
CA LYS A 69 17.45 -15.25 -0.18
C LYS A 69 18.78 -14.54 -0.45
N ILE A 70 19.04 -14.17 -1.71
CA ILE A 70 20.24 -13.42 -2.12
C ILE A 70 20.23 -12.02 -1.49
N PHE A 71 19.07 -11.37 -1.43
CA PHE A 71 18.93 -10.06 -0.80
C PHE A 71 19.08 -10.08 0.75
N ARG A 72 19.24 -11.23 1.40
CA ARG A 72 19.47 -11.31 2.86
C ARG A 72 20.85 -10.81 3.29
N ALA A 73 21.83 -10.77 2.40
CA ALA A 73 23.20 -10.36 2.70
C ALA A 73 23.80 -9.55 1.54
N GLY A 74 24.90 -8.83 1.80
CA GLY A 74 25.62 -8.03 0.80
C GLY A 74 24.93 -6.74 0.39
N CYS A 75 23.67 -6.81 -0.06
CA CYS A 75 22.94 -5.64 -0.56
C CYS A 75 22.53 -4.65 0.55
N ILE A 76 22.11 -3.44 0.15
CA ILE A 76 21.70 -2.35 1.06
C ILE A 76 20.43 -2.71 1.84
N ILE A 77 19.48 -3.40 1.20
CA ILE A 77 18.18 -3.71 1.80
C ILE A 77 18.19 -4.93 2.73
N ARG A 78 19.37 -5.49 3.01
CA ARG A 78 19.56 -6.69 3.83
C ARG A 78 18.89 -6.55 5.19
N ALA A 79 18.06 -7.54 5.56
CA ALA A 79 17.37 -7.57 6.83
C ALA A 79 16.87 -8.98 7.16
N ARG A 80 16.69 -9.28 8.46
CA ARG A 80 15.97 -10.49 8.90
C ARG A 80 14.56 -10.61 8.30
N PHE A 81 13.96 -9.48 7.91
CA PHE A 81 12.70 -9.42 7.17
C PHE A 81 12.70 -10.29 5.90
N LEU A 82 13.82 -10.35 5.20
CA LEU A 82 13.92 -11.08 3.93
C LEU A 82 13.86 -12.59 4.14
N GLN A 83 14.25 -13.08 5.32
CA GLN A 83 14.02 -14.47 5.68
C GLN A 83 12.54 -14.81 5.65
N LYS A 84 11.67 -13.92 6.14
CA LYS A 84 10.22 -14.14 6.14
C LYS A 84 9.64 -14.22 4.74
N ILE A 85 10.18 -13.42 3.81
CA ILE A 85 9.81 -13.51 2.39
C ILE A 85 10.27 -14.84 1.79
N THR A 86 11.54 -15.23 2.03
CA THR A 86 12.07 -16.53 1.60
C THR A 86 11.22 -17.69 2.13
N ASP A 87 10.86 -17.65 3.42
CA ASP A 87 10.03 -18.67 4.05
C ASP A 87 8.64 -18.76 3.40
N GLY A 88 8.00 -17.61 3.12
CA GLY A 88 6.70 -17.55 2.45
C GLY A 88 6.73 -18.19 1.05
N TYR A 89 7.73 -17.85 0.23
CA TYR A 89 7.88 -18.47 -1.10
C TYR A 89 8.32 -19.95 -1.06
N ASN A 90 8.98 -20.39 0.02
CA ASN A 90 9.28 -21.80 0.22
C ASN A 90 8.04 -22.62 0.58
N GLN A 91 7.07 -22.01 1.28
CA GLN A 91 5.79 -22.64 1.59
C GLN A 91 4.86 -22.67 0.37
N ASP A 92 4.75 -21.55 -0.34
CA ASP A 92 3.99 -21.45 -1.58
C ASP A 92 4.77 -20.62 -2.63
N LYS A 93 5.34 -21.32 -3.61
CA LYS A 93 6.07 -20.71 -4.73
C LYS A 93 5.17 -19.81 -5.60
N ASN A 94 3.87 -20.07 -5.59
CA ASN A 94 2.88 -19.42 -6.45
C ASN A 94 2.10 -18.33 -5.72
N VAL A 95 2.50 -17.93 -4.50
CA VAL A 95 1.84 -16.86 -3.76
C VAL A 95 1.76 -15.58 -4.59
N LYS A 96 0.55 -15.20 -4.99
CA LYS A 96 0.33 -14.07 -5.90
C LYS A 96 0.74 -12.73 -5.29
N ASN A 97 0.60 -12.62 -3.98
CA ASN A 97 0.94 -11.42 -3.21
C ASN A 97 1.36 -11.80 -1.80
N LEU A 98 2.45 -11.23 -1.30
CA LEU A 98 2.96 -11.50 0.03
C LEU A 98 1.95 -11.20 1.15
N LEU A 99 0.99 -10.29 0.95
CA LEU A 99 -0.08 -10.03 1.92
C LEU A 99 -1.00 -11.24 2.19
N LEU A 100 -0.98 -12.25 1.32
CA LEU A 100 -1.77 -13.48 1.47
C LEU A 100 -1.04 -14.57 2.28
N ASP A 101 0.27 -14.45 2.45
CA ASP A 101 1.05 -15.37 3.28
C ASP A 101 0.63 -15.24 4.76
N PRO A 102 0.57 -16.37 5.52
CA PRO A 102 0.06 -16.35 6.90
C PRO A 102 0.79 -15.39 7.84
N TYR A 103 2.12 -15.25 7.70
CA TYR A 103 2.91 -14.37 8.55
C TYR A 103 2.59 -12.90 8.26
N PHE A 104 2.57 -12.51 6.99
CA PHE A 104 2.29 -11.13 6.60
C PHE A 104 0.82 -10.76 6.84
N LYS A 105 -0.11 -11.71 6.67
CA LYS A 105 -1.53 -11.53 6.99
C LYS A 105 -1.74 -11.25 8.49
N ASP A 106 -1.07 -11.99 9.37
CA ASP A 106 -1.13 -11.76 10.82
C ASP A 106 -0.60 -10.37 11.19
N ILE A 107 0.57 -9.99 10.66
CA ILE A 107 1.12 -8.64 10.86
C ILE A 107 0.17 -7.57 10.35
N ALA A 108 -0.41 -7.74 9.16
CA ALA A 108 -1.34 -6.79 8.59
C ALA A 108 -2.58 -6.60 9.48
N HIS A 109 -3.16 -7.71 9.93
CA HIS A 109 -4.30 -7.71 10.85
C HIS A 109 -4.01 -6.95 12.15
N ASN A 110 -2.84 -7.21 12.73
CA ASN A 110 -2.45 -6.67 14.03
C ASN A 110 -1.96 -5.20 13.97
N TYR A 111 -1.37 -4.75 12.87
CA TYR A 111 -0.69 -3.44 12.79
C TYR A 111 -1.43 -2.39 11.95
N GLN A 112 -2.45 -2.74 11.17
CA GLN A 112 -3.20 -1.77 10.35
C GLN A 112 -3.78 -0.60 11.17
N GLY A 113 -4.29 -0.85 12.37
CA GLY A 113 -4.87 0.19 13.23
C GLY A 113 -3.83 1.21 13.71
N ASP A 114 -2.61 0.75 13.96
CA ASP A 114 -1.48 1.62 14.30
C ASP A 114 -1.04 2.47 13.11
N LEU A 115 -1.05 1.91 11.89
CA LEU A 115 -0.80 2.68 10.67
C LEU A 115 -1.86 3.77 10.45
N CYS A 116 -3.15 3.44 10.58
CA CYS A 116 -4.24 4.41 10.49
C CYS A 116 -4.09 5.53 11.53
N THR A 117 -3.75 5.16 12.77
CA THR A 117 -3.50 6.14 13.85
C THR A 117 -2.37 7.08 13.46
N VAL A 118 -1.23 6.56 13.02
CA VAL A 118 -0.07 7.39 12.64
C VAL A 118 -0.40 8.30 11.45
N VAL A 119 -1.12 7.81 10.43
CA VAL A 119 -1.53 8.63 9.28
C VAL A 119 -2.48 9.75 9.72
N ALA A 120 -3.50 9.43 10.52
CA ALA A 120 -4.45 10.43 11.00
C ALA A 120 -3.76 11.52 11.83
N GLU A 121 -2.86 11.13 12.73
CA GLU A 121 -2.11 12.07 13.56
C GLU A 121 -1.11 12.91 12.75
N ALA A 122 -0.46 12.32 11.75
CA ALA A 122 0.41 13.06 10.84
C ALA A 122 -0.37 14.11 10.04
N VAL A 123 -1.54 13.76 9.51
CA VAL A 123 -2.42 14.69 8.78
C VAL A 123 -2.90 15.83 9.69
N LYS A 124 -3.37 15.53 10.90
CA LYS A 124 -3.77 16.54 11.90
C LYS A 124 -2.62 17.46 12.32
N ALA A 125 -1.39 16.98 12.24
CA ALA A 125 -0.18 17.75 12.59
C ALA A 125 0.46 18.44 11.37
N GLY A 126 -0.08 18.28 10.16
CA GLY A 126 0.53 18.82 8.93
C GLY A 126 1.87 18.17 8.56
N ILE A 127 2.12 16.94 9.01
CA ILE A 127 3.37 16.20 8.73
C ILE A 127 3.14 15.30 7.50
N PRO A 128 3.92 15.45 6.42
CA PRO A 128 3.77 14.62 5.23
C PRO A 128 4.29 13.19 5.49
N VAL A 129 3.45 12.19 5.27
CA VAL A 129 3.78 10.76 5.40
C VAL A 129 3.35 9.95 4.17
N PRO A 130 3.80 10.33 2.95
CA PRO A 130 3.24 9.84 1.69
C PRO A 130 3.28 8.30 1.57
N THR A 131 4.35 7.66 2.05
CA THR A 131 4.50 6.20 1.98
C THR A 131 3.63 5.46 2.99
N PHE A 132 3.32 6.06 4.15
CA PHE A 132 2.38 5.48 5.11
C PHE A 132 0.95 5.58 4.58
N THR A 133 0.58 6.73 4.02
CA THR A 133 -0.72 6.91 3.36
C THR A 133 -0.87 5.95 2.18
N ALA A 134 0.15 5.85 1.32
CA ALA A 134 0.12 4.91 0.19
C ALA A 134 0.01 3.45 0.64
N ALA A 135 0.69 3.06 1.72
CA ALA A 135 0.64 1.70 2.24
C ALA A 135 -0.77 1.31 2.72
N ILE A 136 -1.45 2.19 3.46
CA ILE A 136 -2.83 1.91 3.91
C ILE A 136 -3.81 1.94 2.74
N SER A 137 -3.69 2.91 1.83
CA SER A 137 -4.54 2.97 0.63
C SER A 137 -4.38 1.73 -0.25
N TYR A 138 -3.15 1.24 -0.44
CA TYR A 138 -2.87 0.00 -1.15
C TYR A 138 -3.51 -1.21 -0.47
N TYR A 139 -3.33 -1.34 0.84
CA TYR A 139 -3.88 -2.45 1.61
C TYR A 139 -5.41 -2.47 1.56
N ASP A 140 -6.05 -1.33 1.80
CA ASP A 140 -7.50 -1.19 1.75
C ASP A 140 -8.04 -1.43 0.35
N SER A 141 -7.35 -0.97 -0.69
CA SER A 141 -7.74 -1.25 -2.07
C SER A 141 -7.61 -2.73 -2.41
N TYR A 142 -6.53 -3.39 -1.99
CA TYR A 142 -6.25 -4.78 -2.31
C TYR A 142 -7.20 -5.77 -1.62
N ARG A 143 -7.69 -5.44 -0.43
CA ARG A 143 -8.64 -6.27 0.32
C ARG A 143 -10.11 -5.98 0.01
N SER A 144 -10.39 -4.95 -0.77
CA SER A 144 -11.77 -4.56 -1.12
C SER A 144 -12.23 -5.36 -2.33
N GLU A 145 -13.32 -6.12 -2.16
CA GLU A 145 -13.94 -6.87 -3.24
C GLU A 145 -14.56 -5.94 -4.30
N VAL A 146 -15.13 -4.81 -3.86
CA VAL A 146 -15.73 -3.80 -4.73
C VAL A 146 -15.02 -2.46 -4.49
N LEU A 147 -14.39 -1.95 -5.55
CA LEU A 147 -13.80 -0.61 -5.58
C LEU A 147 -14.72 0.37 -6.30
N CYS A 148 -14.44 1.67 -6.18
CA CYS A 148 -15.13 2.74 -6.91
C CYS A 148 -14.82 2.78 -8.43
N ALA A 149 -14.14 1.76 -8.96
CA ALA A 149 -13.85 1.65 -10.40
C ALA A 149 -15.12 1.52 -11.25
N ASN A 150 -16.23 1.09 -10.66
CA ASN A 150 -17.56 1.12 -11.31
C ASN A 150 -17.99 2.53 -11.71
N VAL A 151 -17.70 3.56 -10.89
CA VAL A 151 -17.98 4.96 -11.23
C VAL A 151 -17.09 5.43 -12.38
N ILE A 152 -15.82 5.03 -12.38
CA ILE A 152 -14.89 5.34 -13.48
C ILE A 152 -15.39 4.72 -14.78
N GLN A 153 -15.84 3.47 -14.75
CA GLN A 153 -16.42 2.80 -15.93
C GLN A 153 -17.68 3.51 -16.43
N ALA A 154 -18.59 3.90 -15.53
CA ALA A 154 -19.78 4.67 -15.89
C ALA A 154 -19.43 6.02 -16.53
N GLN A 155 -18.45 6.74 -15.98
CA GLN A 155 -17.97 8.00 -16.56
C GLN A 155 -17.40 7.81 -17.96
N ARG A 156 -16.51 6.82 -18.15
CA ARG A 156 -15.92 6.51 -19.46
C ARG A 156 -16.97 6.14 -20.50
N ASP A 157 -18.01 5.39 -20.10
CA ASP A 157 -19.12 5.06 -20.98
C ASP A 157 -19.97 6.30 -21.30
N TYR A 158 -20.25 7.15 -20.31
CA TYR A 158 -21.02 8.39 -20.46
C TYR A 158 -20.42 9.34 -21.50
N PHE A 159 -19.15 9.76 -21.33
CA PHE A 159 -18.58 10.81 -22.19
C PHE A 159 -17.89 10.28 -23.45
N GLY A 160 -17.63 8.97 -23.52
CA GLY A 160 -16.76 8.39 -24.55
C GLY A 160 -17.23 7.06 -25.14
N ALA A 161 -18.45 6.60 -24.81
CA ALA A 161 -19.02 5.33 -25.29
C ALA A 161 -18.03 4.14 -25.16
N HIS A 162 -17.21 4.15 -24.10
CA HIS A 162 -16.15 3.16 -23.91
C HIS A 162 -16.65 1.78 -23.50
N THR A 163 -17.96 1.62 -23.27
CA THR A 163 -18.61 0.39 -22.81
C THR A 163 -18.12 -0.07 -21.42
N TYR A 164 -18.84 -1.03 -20.82
CA TYR A 164 -18.49 -1.62 -19.53
C TYR A 164 -19.05 -3.04 -19.39
N GLU A 165 -18.51 -3.81 -18.44
CA GLU A 165 -19.00 -5.13 -18.07
C GLU A 165 -19.89 -5.06 -16.82
N ARG A 166 -20.71 -6.10 -16.61
CA ARG A 166 -21.60 -6.19 -15.46
C ARG A 166 -21.31 -7.43 -14.62
N VAL A 167 -21.60 -7.32 -13.33
CA VAL A 167 -21.41 -8.42 -12.36
C VAL A 167 -22.52 -9.47 -12.41
N ASP A 168 -23.69 -9.13 -12.94
CA ASP A 168 -24.88 -10.00 -12.95
C ASP A 168 -25.11 -10.70 -14.30
N LYS A 169 -24.42 -10.28 -15.36
CA LYS A 169 -24.50 -10.93 -16.68
C LYS A 169 -23.22 -10.75 -17.50
N PRO A 170 -22.78 -11.80 -18.22
CA PRO A 170 -21.63 -11.70 -19.10
C PRO A 170 -21.95 -10.82 -20.32
N GLY A 171 -20.92 -10.16 -20.86
CA GLY A 171 -21.00 -9.33 -22.06
C GLY A 171 -20.54 -7.89 -21.85
N VAL A 172 -20.55 -7.13 -22.94
CA VAL A 172 -20.15 -5.73 -22.99
C VAL A 172 -21.39 -4.88 -23.22
N PHE A 173 -21.55 -3.84 -22.41
CA PHE A 173 -22.74 -2.98 -22.39
C PHE A 173 -22.37 -1.53 -22.66
N HIS A 174 -23.24 -0.84 -23.38
CA HIS A 174 -23.26 0.61 -23.49
C HIS A 174 -24.59 1.11 -22.94
N THR A 175 -24.60 2.22 -22.21
CA THR A 175 -25.81 2.89 -21.77
C THR A 175 -25.92 4.25 -22.46
N GLU A 176 -27.10 4.54 -23.01
CA GLU A 176 -27.46 5.90 -23.43
C GLU A 176 -27.81 6.70 -22.18
N TRP A 177 -26.82 7.41 -21.63
CA TRP A 177 -26.99 8.19 -20.42
C TRP A 177 -27.78 9.48 -20.69
N PRO A 178 -28.65 9.92 -19.78
CA PRO A 178 -29.39 11.17 -19.95
C PRO A 178 -28.41 12.35 -19.98
N GLN A 179 -28.59 13.23 -20.96
CA GLN A 179 -27.86 14.49 -21.01
C GLN A 179 -28.36 15.39 -19.89
N VAL A 180 -27.43 16.06 -19.20
CA VAL A 180 -27.80 17.13 -18.27
C VAL A 180 -28.23 18.32 -19.14
N GLU A 181 -29.53 18.64 -19.13
CA GLU A 181 -30.02 19.90 -19.70
C GLU A 181 -29.58 21.06 -18.81
N ASP A 182 -28.99 22.10 -19.40
CA ASP A 182 -28.49 23.31 -18.72
C ASP A 182 -29.61 24.18 -18.11
#